data_AF-A0A1I7SMJ5-F1
#
_entry.id   AF-A0A1I7SMJ5-F1
#
_cell.length_a   1.000
_cell.length_b   1.000
_cell.length_c   1.000
_cell.angle_alpha   90.00
_cell.angle_beta   90.00
_cell.angle_gamma   90.00
#
_symmetry.space_group_name_H-M   'P 1'
#
loop_
_entity.id
_entity.type
_entity.pdbx_description
1 polymer ?
#
loop_
_entity_poly.entity_id
_entity_poly.type
_entity_poly.pdbx_seq_one_letter_code
_entity_poly.pdbx_strand_id
1 'polypeptide(L)'
;MNKKRKITQQVNKEEPVIKKLDTKYPDFFVNRFQHDVSDALISQLKDDTVSKKTISSKTAFPGSTLHISLNPSFHGILENIEDLPLVPSKEFVDKRLLNDNIITEIEQTKMLGIMGRYLDLCYASKTREYLEPCCYHILNHLLRSKNLIISNQKRLENAKNNLSDELIEDCRDQGLNRPKVLILAPFKKDAYEIVKTITKILLDGDRTQILNLAKFEEEYGPTNTGMHDKWRAPQEFKDLLSGNVDDSFRMGISLGKKAIKLFTSFENSDVILCSPLGLRMIIGDEEEEKRETDFLSSIELVVLERTNVMYMQNWEHLLTILAALNQIPQEVQTDISRVRHWVLKGHGPNYRQLIAFSEINFAELHSLFAEEKNITGQAKLTQNPSVMLENIEVPILQELHRFDCEDPSQQSDLRFAYFVRNVLPKLKQGTMVFIPSYFDYIRIRNYLKNDEESFSQIHEYASDGKIRKSRKAFASGEKKLLLITESFVTDVNSTDILL
;
A
#
# COMPACT_ATOMS: atom_id res chain seq x y z
N MET A 1 72.94 32.70 -12.39
CA MET A 1 72.59 31.31 -12.04
C MET A 1 71.06 31.17 -12.05
N ASN A 2 70.53 30.65 -13.16
CA ASN A 2 69.13 30.27 -13.32
C ASN A 2 68.89 28.91 -12.65
N LYS A 3 67.88 28.78 -11.79
CA LYS A 3 67.22 27.50 -11.52
C LYS A 3 65.71 27.66 -11.59
N LYS A 4 65.17 27.43 -12.78
CA LYS A 4 63.77 27.10 -13.04
C LYS A 4 63.42 25.84 -12.23
N ARG A 5 62.42 25.90 -11.34
CA ARG A 5 61.74 24.71 -10.82
C ARG A 5 60.50 24.48 -11.67
N LYS A 6 60.54 23.41 -12.48
CA LYS A 6 59.38 22.84 -13.17
C LYS A 6 58.38 22.36 -12.12
N ILE A 7 57.17 22.89 -12.14
CA ILE A 7 56.02 22.29 -11.49
C ILE A 7 55.44 21.32 -12.51
N THR A 8 55.65 20.03 -12.28
CA THR A 8 55.02 18.96 -13.04
C THR A 8 53.53 18.95 -12.68
N GLN A 9 52.67 19.30 -13.63
CA GLN A 9 51.23 19.05 -13.54
C GLN A 9 51.03 17.53 -13.44
N GLN A 10 50.74 17.03 -12.24
CA GLN A 10 50.01 15.78 -12.11
C GLN A 10 48.54 16.10 -12.40
N VAL A 11 48.08 15.63 -13.56
CA VAL A 11 46.67 15.52 -13.88
C VAL A 11 46.06 14.55 -12.86
N ASN A 12 45.40 15.10 -11.84
CA ASN A 12 44.51 14.32 -11.00
C ASN A 12 43.38 13.84 -11.91
N LYS A 13 43.38 12.54 -12.23
CA LYS A 13 42.20 11.86 -12.74
C LYS A 13 41.12 12.01 -11.66
N GLU A 14 40.11 12.81 -11.95
CA GLU A 14 38.91 12.90 -11.13
C GLU A 14 38.25 11.51 -11.11
N GLU A 15 38.33 10.84 -9.97
CA GLU A 15 37.55 9.62 -9.73
C GLU A 15 36.06 10.00 -9.60
N PRO A 16 35.15 9.20 -10.18
CA PRO A 16 33.71 9.48 -10.08
C PRO A 16 33.26 9.34 -8.62
N VAL A 17 32.69 10.41 -8.05
CA VAL A 17 32.10 10.43 -6.70
C VAL A 17 30.68 9.83 -6.72
N ILE A 18 30.59 8.62 -7.25
CA ILE A 18 29.80 7.57 -6.64
C ILE A 18 30.88 6.53 -6.36
N LYS A 19 31.30 6.37 -5.11
CA LYS A 19 32.11 5.19 -4.77
C LYS A 19 31.29 4.00 -5.30
N LYS A 20 31.76 3.34 -6.36
CA LYS A 20 31.37 1.97 -6.64
C LYS A 20 31.76 1.22 -5.37
N LEU A 21 30.78 1.07 -4.48
CA LEU A 21 30.93 0.35 -3.25
C LEU A 21 31.20 -1.09 -3.70
N ASP A 22 32.44 -1.52 -3.52
CA ASP A 22 32.88 -2.91 -3.68
C ASP A 22 32.09 -3.74 -2.67
N THR A 23 30.87 -4.09 -3.06
CA THR A 23 29.89 -4.78 -2.22
C THR A 23 29.57 -6.11 -2.86
N LYS A 24 29.51 -7.13 -2.02
CA LYS A 24 29.14 -8.49 -2.41
C LYS A 24 27.70 -8.59 -2.97
N TYR A 25 26.92 -7.50 -2.93
CA TYR A 25 25.50 -7.45 -3.29
C TYR A 25 25.18 -6.26 -4.21
N PRO A 26 24.25 -6.40 -5.17
CA PRO A 26 23.84 -5.33 -6.08
C PRO A 26 23.04 -4.22 -5.37
N ASP A 27 23.28 -2.95 -5.74
CA ASP A 27 22.47 -1.82 -5.28
C ASP A 27 21.15 -1.75 -6.08
N PHE A 28 20.11 -2.36 -5.53
CA PHE A 28 18.80 -2.48 -6.19
C PHE A 28 18.16 -1.15 -6.57
N PHE A 29 18.36 -0.07 -5.81
CA PHE A 29 17.80 1.24 -6.17
C PHE A 29 18.47 1.80 -7.42
N VAL A 30 19.80 1.74 -7.50
CA VAL A 30 20.54 2.26 -8.67
C VAL A 30 20.30 1.37 -9.88
N ASN A 31 20.42 0.06 -9.71
CA ASN A 31 20.24 -0.91 -10.79
C ASN A 31 18.83 -0.83 -11.38
N ARG A 32 17.80 -0.61 -10.54
CA ARG A 32 16.42 -0.42 -10.99
C ARG A 32 16.31 0.72 -12.00
N PHE A 33 17.05 1.80 -11.85
CA PHE A 33 16.99 2.94 -12.79
C PHE A 33 17.99 2.87 -13.95
N GLN A 34 19.03 2.03 -13.84
CA GLN A 34 20.06 1.88 -14.87
C GLN A 34 19.66 0.92 -16.00
N HIS A 35 18.77 -0.03 -15.74
CA HIS A 35 18.22 -0.88 -16.78
C HIS A 35 17.06 -0.16 -17.48
N ASP A 36 17.31 0.47 -18.62
CA ASP A 36 16.22 0.89 -19.52
C ASP A 36 15.60 -0.38 -20.09
N VAL A 37 14.39 -0.70 -19.64
CA VAL A 37 13.67 -1.91 -20.05
C VAL A 37 13.20 -1.67 -21.47
N SER A 38 13.64 -2.52 -22.40
CA SER A 38 13.20 -2.43 -23.79
C SER A 38 11.73 -2.85 -23.92
N ASP A 39 11.03 -2.28 -24.90
CA ASP A 39 9.66 -2.69 -25.25
C ASP A 39 9.54 -4.20 -25.52
N ALA A 40 10.62 -4.80 -26.06
CA ALA A 40 10.73 -6.23 -26.27
C ALA A 40 10.69 -7.02 -24.96
N LEU A 41 11.38 -6.54 -23.92
CA LEU A 41 11.37 -7.17 -22.60
C LEU A 41 10.01 -7.03 -21.92
N ILE A 42 9.37 -5.87 -22.02
CA ILE A 42 8.00 -5.67 -21.50
C ILE A 42 7.02 -6.62 -22.22
N SER A 43 7.17 -6.77 -23.53
CA SER A 43 6.32 -7.68 -24.32
C SER A 43 6.53 -9.14 -23.92
N GLN A 44 7.77 -9.55 -23.64
CA GLN A 44 8.08 -10.88 -23.09
C GLN A 44 7.48 -11.10 -21.69
N LEU A 45 7.53 -10.09 -20.82
CA LEU A 45 6.97 -10.20 -19.47
C LEU A 45 5.43 -10.29 -19.43
N LYS A 46 4.75 -9.85 -20.50
CA LYS A 46 3.30 -10.01 -20.68
C LYS A 46 2.90 -11.37 -21.24
N ASP A 47 3.86 -12.17 -21.71
CA ASP A 47 3.59 -13.50 -22.24
C ASP A 47 3.54 -14.50 -21.07
N ASP A 48 2.33 -14.97 -20.75
CA ASP A 48 2.09 -15.93 -19.67
C ASP A 48 2.81 -17.28 -19.87
N THR A 49 3.35 -17.54 -21.07
CA THR A 49 4.15 -18.74 -21.35
C THR A 49 5.57 -18.67 -20.77
N VAL A 50 6.01 -17.48 -20.34
CA VAL A 50 7.35 -17.26 -19.80
C VAL A 50 7.46 -17.75 -18.36
N SER A 51 8.38 -18.70 -18.12
CA SER A 51 8.54 -19.34 -16.82
C SER A 51 9.08 -18.37 -15.75
N LYS A 52 8.22 -18.02 -14.80
CA LYS A 52 8.62 -17.29 -13.59
C LYS A 52 9.37 -18.25 -12.65
N LYS A 53 10.46 -17.77 -12.03
CA LYS A 53 11.15 -18.54 -10.99
C LYS A 53 10.43 -18.30 -9.69
N THR A 54 9.75 -19.32 -9.17
CA THR A 54 9.08 -19.26 -7.88
C THR A 54 9.96 -19.91 -6.82
N ILE A 55 10.12 -19.22 -5.69
CA ILE A 55 10.87 -19.72 -4.55
C ILE A 55 10.00 -19.57 -3.32
N SER A 56 9.89 -20.63 -2.52
CA SER A 56 9.12 -20.64 -1.28
C SER A 56 10.02 -20.94 -0.09
N SER A 57 9.92 -20.14 0.98
CA SER A 57 10.62 -20.39 2.24
C SER A 57 9.64 -20.36 3.41
N LYS A 58 9.64 -21.42 4.22
CA LYS A 58 8.89 -21.53 5.49
C LYS A 58 9.73 -21.15 6.71
N THR A 59 11.03 -20.96 6.53
CA THR A 59 11.99 -20.67 7.61
C THR A 59 12.39 -19.20 7.66
N ALA A 60 12.11 -18.44 6.60
CA ALA A 60 12.43 -17.02 6.53
C ALA A 60 11.73 -16.21 7.63
N PHE A 61 10.48 -16.54 7.95
CA PHE A 61 9.69 -15.86 8.98
C PHE A 61 8.98 -16.92 9.84
N PRO A 62 9.12 -16.89 11.17
CA PRO A 62 8.38 -17.78 12.07
C PRO A 62 6.87 -17.70 11.83
N GLY A 63 6.21 -18.87 11.77
CA GLY A 63 4.77 -18.92 11.63
C GLY A 63 4.20 -18.41 10.30
N SER A 64 5.03 -18.12 9.29
CA SER A 64 4.57 -17.66 7.98
C SER A 64 5.34 -18.32 6.83
N THR A 65 4.75 -18.27 5.64
CA THR A 65 5.34 -18.77 4.41
C THR A 65 5.58 -17.61 3.45
N LEU A 66 6.83 -17.45 3.02
CA LEU A 66 7.25 -16.49 2.01
C LEU A 66 7.26 -17.15 0.64
N HIS A 67 6.54 -16.58 -0.32
CA HIS A 67 6.57 -16.96 -1.73
C HIS A 67 7.10 -15.79 -2.55
N ILE A 68 8.20 -15.98 -3.29
CA ILE A 68 8.74 -14.98 -4.20
C ILE A 68 8.61 -15.51 -5.63
N SER A 69 8.07 -14.68 -6.52
CA SER A 69 8.00 -14.95 -7.96
C SER A 69 8.82 -13.90 -8.69
N LEU A 70 9.91 -14.33 -9.32
CA LEU A 70 10.85 -13.47 -10.02
C LEU A 70 10.67 -13.58 -11.53
N ASN A 71 10.72 -12.44 -12.19
CA ASN A 71 10.71 -12.36 -13.66
C ASN A 71 12.09 -12.74 -14.23
N PRO A 72 12.14 -13.36 -15.44
CA PRO A 72 13.37 -13.90 -16.03
C PRO A 72 14.54 -12.94 -16.14
N SER A 73 14.26 -11.70 -16.51
CA SER A 73 15.25 -10.64 -16.69
C SER A 73 15.99 -10.30 -15.40
N PHE A 74 15.45 -10.69 -14.24
CA PHE A 74 15.99 -10.44 -12.91
C PHE A 74 16.44 -11.73 -12.21
N HIS A 75 16.37 -12.91 -12.86
CA HIS A 75 16.76 -14.19 -12.27
C HIS A 75 18.20 -14.15 -11.73
N GLY A 76 19.14 -13.55 -12.46
CA GLY A 76 20.57 -13.46 -12.08
C GLY A 76 20.92 -12.44 -10.97
N ILE A 77 20.01 -11.53 -10.62
CA ILE A 77 20.25 -10.49 -9.60
C ILE A 77 19.81 -10.98 -8.20
N LEU A 78 18.94 -11.98 -8.16
CA LEU A 78 18.20 -12.39 -6.95
C LEU A 78 18.34 -13.90 -6.66
N GLU A 79 19.40 -14.56 -7.16
CA GLU A 79 19.53 -16.02 -7.21
C GLU A 79 19.46 -16.72 -5.86
N ASN A 80 19.88 -16.07 -4.76
CA ASN A 80 19.89 -16.65 -3.43
C ASN A 80 18.94 -15.91 -2.48
N ILE A 81 17.80 -16.54 -2.18
CA ILE A 81 16.85 -16.08 -1.17
C ILE A 81 17.33 -16.37 0.25
N GLU A 82 18.15 -17.41 0.43
CA GLU A 82 18.81 -17.70 1.70
C GLU A 82 19.91 -16.68 2.04
N ASP A 83 20.44 -16.00 1.03
CA ASP A 83 21.34 -14.83 1.17
C ASP A 83 20.57 -13.51 1.19
N LEU A 84 19.26 -13.50 1.54
CA LEU A 84 18.59 -12.25 1.96
C LEU A 84 19.52 -11.61 2.99
N PRO A 85 20.23 -10.51 2.66
CA PRO A 85 21.14 -9.97 3.63
C PRO A 85 20.22 -9.55 4.77
N LEU A 86 20.53 -10.06 5.97
CA LEU A 86 19.77 -9.80 7.19
C LEU A 86 19.64 -8.31 7.49
N VAL A 87 20.32 -7.45 6.71
CA VAL A 87 20.31 -5.99 6.73
C VAL A 87 20.44 -5.54 5.27
N PRO A 88 19.68 -4.55 4.75
CA PRO A 88 20.31 -3.69 3.74
C PRO A 88 21.59 -3.18 4.40
N SER A 89 22.78 -3.55 3.88
CA SER A 89 24.02 -3.20 4.59
C SER A 89 23.98 -1.71 4.97
N LYS A 90 24.57 -1.33 6.12
CA LYS A 90 24.63 0.09 6.54
C LYS A 90 25.16 1.02 5.41
N GLU A 91 25.74 0.45 4.36
CA GLU A 91 26.22 1.10 3.15
C GLU A 91 25.11 1.50 2.15
N PHE A 92 23.99 0.78 2.06
CA PHE A 92 22.86 1.06 1.14
C PHE A 92 21.77 1.96 1.73
N VAL A 93 21.89 2.25 3.02
CA VAL A 93 21.02 3.13 3.77
C VAL A 93 21.59 4.55 3.73
N ASP A 94 20.75 5.55 3.49
CA ASP A 94 21.15 6.95 3.63
C ASP A 94 21.69 7.22 5.05
N LYS A 95 22.86 7.85 5.17
CA LYS A 95 23.50 8.11 6.47
C LYS A 95 22.59 8.81 7.49
N ARG A 96 21.59 9.57 7.04
CA ARG A 96 20.59 10.21 7.91
C ARG A 96 19.64 9.22 8.60
N LEU A 97 19.56 8.00 8.10
CA LEU A 97 18.75 6.89 8.63
C LEU A 97 19.60 5.86 9.38
N LEU A 98 20.92 6.04 9.43
CA LEU A 98 21.86 5.19 10.17
C LEU A 98 21.92 5.62 11.64
N ASN A 99 20.89 5.28 12.41
CA ASN A 99 20.99 5.27 13.86
C ASN A 99 21.15 3.82 14.33
N ASP A 100 21.96 3.61 15.38
CA ASP A 100 22.27 2.27 15.90
C ASP A 100 21.06 1.54 16.54
N ASN A 101 19.87 2.15 16.58
CA ASN A 101 18.71 1.67 17.34
C ASN A 101 17.41 1.45 16.54
N ILE A 102 17.32 1.75 15.25
CA ILE A 102 15.99 1.91 14.61
C ILE A 102 15.34 0.59 14.19
N ILE A 103 16.10 -0.46 13.88
CA ILE A 103 15.55 -1.79 13.59
C ILE A 103 16.51 -2.84 14.17
N THR A 104 16.16 -3.36 15.35
CA THR A 104 16.95 -4.41 16.02
C THR A 104 16.35 -5.79 15.81
N GLU A 105 15.07 -5.86 15.43
CA GLU A 105 14.36 -7.11 15.20
C GLU A 105 14.72 -7.75 13.85
N ILE A 106 15.05 -9.02 13.89
CA ILE A 106 15.48 -9.80 12.73
C ILE A 106 14.40 -9.82 11.64
N GLU A 107 13.12 -9.94 12.02
CA GLU A 107 12.00 -10.02 11.09
C GLU A 107 11.76 -8.70 10.37
N GLN A 108 11.74 -7.60 11.11
CA GLN A 108 11.68 -6.26 10.56
C GLN A 108 12.81 -6.01 9.54
N THR A 109 14.01 -6.49 9.83
CA THR A 109 15.16 -6.31 8.94
C THR A 109 15.07 -7.19 7.68
N LYS A 110 14.60 -8.43 7.80
CA LYS A 110 14.32 -9.30 6.64
C LYS A 110 13.26 -8.68 5.71
N MET A 111 12.22 -8.10 6.30
CA MET A 111 11.16 -7.47 5.52
C MET A 111 11.66 -6.20 4.81
N LEU A 112 12.53 -5.42 5.44
CA LEU A 112 13.22 -4.32 4.77
C LEU A 112 14.11 -4.81 3.61
N GLY A 113 14.76 -5.97 3.77
CA GLY A 113 15.51 -6.63 2.69
C GLY A 113 14.65 -7.01 1.49
N ILE A 114 13.40 -7.42 1.71
CA ILE A 114 12.42 -7.69 0.63
C ILE A 114 11.98 -6.39 -0.03
N MET A 115 11.55 -5.40 0.76
CA MET A 115 11.08 -4.11 0.25
C MET A 115 12.19 -3.38 -0.54
N GLY A 116 13.43 -3.43 -0.05
CA GLY A 116 14.60 -2.80 -0.68
C GLY A 116 15.03 -3.42 -2.02
N ARG A 117 14.54 -4.62 -2.35
CA ARG A 117 14.70 -5.23 -3.68
C ARG A 117 13.67 -4.73 -4.69
N TYR A 118 12.75 -3.86 -4.25
CA TYR A 118 11.68 -3.28 -5.07
C TYR A 118 10.76 -4.32 -5.70
N LEU A 119 10.56 -5.47 -5.04
CA LEU A 119 9.51 -6.44 -5.37
C LEU A 119 8.17 -5.90 -4.90
N ASP A 120 7.12 -6.17 -5.66
CA ASP A 120 5.76 -5.96 -5.15
C ASP A 120 5.56 -6.86 -3.93
N LEU A 121 5.02 -6.33 -2.83
CA LEU A 121 4.91 -7.05 -1.57
C LEU A 121 3.45 -7.12 -1.12
N CYS A 122 2.90 -8.33 -1.05
CA CYS A 122 1.63 -8.62 -0.38
C CYS A 122 1.92 -9.27 0.97
N TYR A 123 1.65 -8.59 2.07
CA TYR A 123 1.83 -9.11 3.43
C TYR A 123 0.51 -9.20 4.18
N ALA A 124 0.13 -10.43 4.53
CA ALA A 124 -1.04 -10.70 5.36
C ALA A 124 -0.60 -11.02 6.80
N SER A 125 -0.84 -10.09 7.72
CA SER A 125 -0.52 -10.23 9.15
C SER A 125 -1.51 -9.47 10.03
N LYS A 126 -1.87 -10.09 11.15
CA LYS A 126 -2.64 -9.42 12.22
C LYS A 126 -1.85 -8.33 12.95
N THR A 127 -0.52 -8.44 12.99
CA THR A 127 0.35 -7.48 13.68
C THR A 127 0.86 -6.42 12.71
N ARG A 128 0.97 -5.17 13.19
CA ARG A 128 1.48 -4.01 12.43
C ARG A 128 2.99 -3.80 12.61
N GLU A 129 3.74 -4.87 12.88
CA GLU A 129 5.21 -4.87 12.99
C GLU A 129 5.88 -4.40 11.69
N TYR A 130 5.13 -4.37 10.59
CA TYR A 130 5.62 -3.89 9.31
C TYR A 130 5.72 -2.37 9.18
N LEU A 131 5.07 -1.61 10.05
CA LEU A 131 4.91 -0.17 9.87
C LEU A 131 6.25 0.57 9.91
N GLU A 132 7.11 0.26 10.89
CA GLU A 132 8.42 0.90 11.06
C GLU A 132 9.37 0.60 9.89
N PRO A 133 9.57 -0.66 9.47
CA PRO A 133 10.37 -0.97 8.28
C PRO A 133 9.80 -0.40 6.98
N CYS A 134 8.47 -0.34 6.84
CA CYS A 134 7.84 0.28 5.67
C CYS A 134 8.14 1.77 5.60
N CYS A 135 7.94 2.49 6.72
CA CYS A 135 8.27 3.92 6.81
C CYS A 135 9.77 4.17 6.54
N TYR A 136 10.63 3.27 7.02
CA TYR A 136 12.06 3.32 6.72
C TYR A 136 12.37 3.16 5.24
N HIS A 137 11.75 2.18 4.57
CA HIS A 137 11.90 1.96 3.13
C HIS A 137 11.46 3.19 2.32
N ILE A 138 10.30 3.75 2.65
CA ILE A 138 9.78 4.99 2.05
C ILE A 138 10.81 6.12 2.18
N LEU A 139 11.31 6.36 3.39
CA LEU A 139 12.29 7.41 3.64
C LEU A 139 13.60 7.17 2.90
N ASN A 140 14.12 5.95 2.92
CA ASN A 140 15.35 5.60 2.21
C ASN A 140 15.20 5.86 0.71
N HIS A 141 14.10 5.41 0.10
CA HIS A 141 13.80 5.64 -1.31
C HIS A 141 13.77 7.14 -1.67
N LEU A 142 13.09 7.96 -0.86
CA LEU A 142 12.98 9.41 -1.06
C LEU A 142 14.32 10.13 -0.89
N LEU A 143 15.04 9.83 0.19
CA LEU A 143 16.32 10.47 0.51
C LEU A 143 17.39 10.14 -0.53
N ARG A 144 17.44 8.89 -0.99
CA ARG A 144 18.34 8.46 -2.07
C ARG A 144 18.01 9.16 -3.39
N SER A 145 16.73 9.22 -3.76
CA SER A 145 16.27 9.96 -4.94
C SER A 145 16.67 11.43 -4.89
N LYS A 146 16.46 12.08 -3.74
CA LYS A 146 16.81 13.49 -3.55
C LYS A 146 18.32 13.72 -3.61
N ASN A 147 19.13 12.84 -3.03
CA ASN A 147 20.59 12.95 -3.09
C ASN A 147 21.11 12.79 -4.51
N LEU A 148 20.52 11.87 -5.30
CA LEU A 148 20.86 11.70 -6.71
C LEU A 148 20.60 13.00 -7.49
N ILE A 149 19.41 13.58 -7.33
CA ILE A 149 19.02 14.87 -7.93
C ILE A 149 19.99 15.99 -7.57
N ILE A 150 20.34 16.11 -6.28
CA ILE A 150 21.29 17.13 -5.82
C ILE A 150 22.70 16.90 -6.40
N SER A 151 23.12 15.64 -6.53
CA SER A 151 24.43 15.28 -7.06
C SER A 151 24.53 15.60 -8.55
N ASN A 152 23.55 15.18 -9.34
CA ASN A 152 23.51 15.44 -10.78
C ASN A 152 23.33 16.92 -11.09
N GLN A 153 22.52 17.66 -10.31
CA GLN A 153 22.44 19.11 -10.42
C GLN A 153 23.82 19.77 -10.28
N LYS A 154 24.64 19.34 -9.30
CA LYS A 154 26.01 19.84 -9.15
C LYS A 154 26.93 19.44 -10.31
N ARG A 155 26.79 18.21 -10.84
CA ARG A 155 27.55 17.75 -12.03
C ARG A 155 27.25 18.63 -13.23
N LEU A 156 25.98 18.90 -13.51
CA LEU A 156 25.54 19.77 -14.59
C LEU A 156 26.01 21.22 -14.40
N GLU A 157 25.97 21.73 -13.17
CA GLU A 157 26.47 23.07 -12.85
C GLU A 157 27.98 23.22 -13.06
N ASN A 158 28.76 22.21 -12.69
CA ASN A 158 30.22 22.20 -12.89
C ASN A 158 30.60 22.08 -14.38
N ALA A 159 29.79 21.38 -15.17
CA ALA A 159 30.03 21.14 -16.59
C ALA A 159 29.44 22.20 -17.52
N LYS A 160 28.88 23.32 -17.00
CA LYS A 160 28.20 24.37 -17.77
C LYS A 160 28.93 24.86 -19.03
N ASN A 161 30.26 24.82 -19.05
CA ASN A 161 31.08 25.29 -20.17
C ASN A 161 31.46 24.17 -21.17
N ASN A 162 31.25 22.90 -20.84
CA ASN A 162 31.57 21.71 -21.66
C ASN A 162 30.52 20.61 -21.41
N LEU A 163 29.23 20.88 -21.67
CA LEU A 163 28.20 19.84 -21.60
C LEU A 163 28.39 18.87 -22.77
N SER A 164 28.61 17.60 -22.45
CA SER A 164 28.48 16.50 -23.41
C SER A 164 27.06 15.93 -23.37
N ASP A 165 26.59 15.42 -24.51
CA ASP A 165 25.29 14.74 -24.60
C ASP A 165 25.23 13.53 -23.65
N GLU A 166 26.35 12.81 -23.49
CA GLU A 166 26.50 11.70 -22.53
C GLU A 166 26.25 12.14 -21.08
N LEU A 167 26.73 13.33 -20.68
CA LEU A 167 26.52 13.82 -19.32
C LEU A 167 25.06 14.21 -19.07
N ILE A 168 24.39 14.79 -20.06
CA ILE A 168 22.95 15.10 -19.99
C ILE A 168 22.18 13.81 -19.81
N GLU A 169 22.52 12.79 -20.59
CA GLU A 169 21.90 11.48 -20.55
C GLU A 169 22.07 10.79 -19.19
N ASP A 170 23.28 10.79 -18.65
CA ASP A 170 23.59 10.28 -17.31
C ASP A 170 22.88 11.02 -16.17
N CYS A 171 22.45 12.27 -16.41
CA CYS A 171 21.79 13.11 -15.41
C CYS A 171 20.25 13.08 -15.48
N ARG A 172 19.66 12.14 -16.25
CA ARG A 172 18.22 11.88 -16.24
C ARG A 172 17.80 11.15 -14.97
N ASP A 173 17.31 11.89 -13.98
CA ASP A 173 17.04 11.40 -12.63
C ASP A 173 15.68 11.79 -12.06
N GLN A 174 14.86 12.48 -12.85
CA GLN A 174 13.54 12.96 -12.45
C GLN A 174 12.40 12.20 -13.14
N GLY A 175 11.21 12.29 -12.54
CA GLY A 175 9.94 11.98 -13.19
C GLY A 175 9.30 13.25 -13.76
N LEU A 176 8.08 13.12 -14.30
CA LEU A 176 7.30 14.23 -14.86
C LEU A 176 6.83 15.22 -13.77
N ASN A 177 6.30 14.68 -12.67
CA ASN A 177 5.93 15.43 -11.47
C ASN A 177 6.79 15.03 -10.26
N ARG A 178 6.72 15.83 -9.20
CA ARG A 178 7.55 15.67 -8.00
C ARG A 178 7.16 14.51 -7.08
N PRO A 179 5.87 14.20 -6.84
CA PRO A 179 5.49 13.10 -5.95
C PRO A 179 6.05 11.77 -6.43
N LYS A 180 6.66 11.03 -5.49
CA LYS A 180 7.25 9.71 -5.76
C LYS A 180 6.55 8.60 -5.00
N VAL A 181 5.90 8.92 -3.88
CA VAL A 181 5.30 7.93 -2.99
C VAL A 181 3.83 8.27 -2.77
N LEU A 182 2.96 7.28 -2.97
CA LEU A 182 1.56 7.33 -2.58
C LEU A 182 1.34 6.35 -1.42
N ILE A 183 0.79 6.84 -0.32
CA ILE A 183 0.36 6.02 0.82
C ILE A 183 -1.15 6.18 0.93
N LEU A 184 -1.86 5.07 0.75
CA LEU A 184 -3.28 4.98 1.04
C LEU A 184 -3.45 4.39 2.43
N ALA A 185 -4.29 5.02 3.25
CA ALA A 185 -4.67 4.50 4.55
C ALA A 185 -6.19 4.69 4.78
N PRO A 186 -6.88 3.76 5.44
CA PRO A 186 -8.34 3.77 5.50
C PRO A 186 -8.89 4.89 6.40
N PHE A 187 -8.18 5.23 7.48
CA PHE A 187 -8.64 6.22 8.47
C PHE A 187 -7.55 7.23 8.87
N LYS A 188 -7.96 8.39 9.39
CA LYS A 188 -7.04 9.42 9.91
C LYS A 188 -6.11 8.90 11.00
N LYS A 189 -6.54 7.97 11.86
CA LYS A 189 -5.66 7.35 12.87
C LYS A 189 -4.49 6.56 12.27
N ASP A 190 -4.66 5.97 11.09
CA ASP A 190 -3.57 5.24 10.43
C ASP A 190 -2.57 6.20 9.83
N ALA A 191 -3.09 7.24 9.17
CA ALA A 191 -2.27 8.36 8.73
C ALA A 191 -1.52 8.99 9.90
N TYR A 192 -2.17 9.09 11.07
CA TYR A 192 -1.55 9.56 12.30
C TYR A 192 -0.34 8.68 12.69
N GLU A 193 -0.54 7.36 12.83
CA GLU A 193 0.53 6.43 13.17
C GLU A 193 1.68 6.40 12.14
N ILE A 194 1.37 6.45 10.85
CA ILE A 194 2.37 6.52 9.77
C ILE A 194 3.24 7.76 9.93
N VAL A 195 2.64 8.95 10.11
CA VAL A 195 3.38 10.20 10.24
C VAL A 195 4.17 10.22 11.53
N LYS A 196 3.61 9.74 12.65
CA LYS A 196 4.36 9.64 13.92
C LYS A 196 5.57 8.72 13.76
N THR A 197 5.42 7.58 13.09
CA THR A 197 6.53 6.66 12.79
C THR A 197 7.59 7.31 11.91
N ILE A 198 7.19 7.97 10.81
CA ILE A 198 8.11 8.73 9.95
C ILE A 198 8.87 9.80 10.74
N THR A 199 8.16 10.54 11.61
CA THR A 199 8.78 11.59 12.42
C THR A 199 9.72 11.03 13.47
N LYS A 200 9.39 9.91 14.13
CA LYS A 200 10.26 9.20 15.07
C LYS A 200 11.58 8.81 14.39
N ILE A 201 11.52 8.15 13.23
CA ILE A 201 12.69 7.72 12.46
C ILE A 201 13.60 8.91 12.10
N LEU A 202 13.02 10.07 11.75
CA LEU A 202 13.79 11.26 11.32
C LEU A 202 14.27 12.17 12.47
N LEU A 203 13.61 12.15 13.62
CA LEU A 203 13.95 12.97 14.78
C LEU A 203 15.05 12.34 15.65
N ASP A 204 15.19 11.02 15.63
CA ASP A 204 16.17 10.32 16.46
C ASP A 204 17.64 10.57 16.05
N GLY A 205 17.90 11.17 14.88
CA GLY A 205 19.25 11.40 14.35
C GLY A 205 19.67 12.86 14.16
N ASP A 206 18.74 13.82 14.09
CA ASP A 206 19.05 15.23 13.80
C ASP A 206 17.93 16.16 14.32
N ARG A 207 18.23 17.46 14.55
CA ARG A 207 17.25 18.50 14.95
C ARG A 207 16.28 18.85 13.80
N THR A 208 15.53 17.86 13.32
CA THR A 208 14.59 18.01 12.22
C THR A 208 13.32 18.71 12.72
N GLN A 209 12.96 19.85 12.14
CA GLN A 209 11.75 20.57 12.53
C GLN A 209 10.53 20.03 11.77
N ILE A 210 9.41 19.81 12.46
CA ILE A 210 8.14 19.44 11.81
C ILE A 210 7.29 20.70 11.70
N LEU A 211 7.08 21.16 10.47
CA LEU A 211 6.19 22.29 10.17
C LEU A 211 4.74 21.81 10.08
N ASN A 212 3.82 22.62 10.61
CA ASN A 212 2.39 22.33 10.73
C ASN A 212 2.03 21.14 11.65
N LEU A 213 2.91 20.78 12.60
CA LEU A 213 2.64 19.72 13.57
C LEU A 213 1.40 20.02 14.44
N ALA A 214 1.23 21.26 14.90
CA ALA A 214 0.07 21.62 15.74
C ALA A 214 -1.27 21.39 15.03
N LYS A 215 -1.37 21.80 13.75
CA LYS A 215 -2.55 21.52 12.91
C LYS A 215 -2.75 20.02 12.72
N PHE A 216 -1.67 19.27 12.53
CA PHE A 216 -1.73 17.82 12.36
C PHE A 216 -2.27 17.11 13.61
N GLU A 217 -1.76 17.46 14.79
CA GLU A 217 -2.23 16.91 16.07
C GLU A 217 -3.70 17.27 16.32
N GLU A 218 -4.17 18.45 15.89
CA GLU A 218 -5.58 18.84 15.99
C GLU A 218 -6.49 18.05 15.04
N GLU A 219 -6.09 17.86 13.78
CA GLU A 219 -6.94 17.27 12.74
C GLU A 219 -6.90 15.73 12.70
N TYR A 220 -5.74 15.14 13.01
CA TYR A 220 -5.47 13.70 12.92
C TYR A 220 -5.24 13.03 14.28
N GLY A 221 -5.08 13.82 15.34
CA GLY A 221 -4.79 13.28 16.66
C GLY A 221 -5.90 12.35 17.18
N PRO A 222 -5.60 11.57 18.23
CA PRO A 222 -6.56 10.65 18.82
C PRO A 222 -7.79 11.42 19.33
N THR A 223 -8.95 11.09 18.79
CA THR A 223 -10.23 11.57 19.30
C THR A 223 -10.76 10.59 20.34
N ASN A 224 -11.43 11.11 21.38
CA ASN A 224 -12.17 10.26 22.34
C ASN A 224 -13.47 9.68 21.74
N THR A 225 -13.67 9.81 20.43
CA THR A 225 -14.78 9.23 19.67
C THR A 225 -14.43 7.78 19.35
N GLY A 226 -14.44 6.91 20.36
CA GLY A 226 -14.33 5.47 20.19
C GLY A 226 -15.48 4.79 20.91
N MET A 227 -15.77 3.54 20.54
CA MET A 227 -16.73 2.73 21.28
C MET A 227 -16.42 2.75 22.78
N HIS A 228 -17.44 2.98 23.62
CA HIS A 228 -17.31 2.95 25.07
C HIS A 228 -16.74 1.57 25.51
N ASP A 229 -15.77 1.56 26.46
CA ASP A 229 -15.20 0.34 27.07
C ASP A 229 -16.24 -0.70 27.52
N LYS A 230 -17.49 -0.27 27.72
CA LYS A 230 -18.64 -1.08 28.12
C LYS A 230 -19.17 -2.01 27.01
N TRP A 231 -18.75 -1.85 25.75
CA TRP A 231 -19.14 -2.76 24.67
C TRP A 231 -18.33 -4.06 24.75
N ARG A 232 -19.00 -5.20 24.73
CA ARG A 232 -18.38 -6.54 24.71
C ARG A 232 -18.07 -6.97 23.27
N ALA A 233 -17.31 -6.18 22.54
CA ALA A 233 -16.83 -6.54 21.20
C ALA A 233 -15.43 -7.20 21.25
N PRO A 234 -15.03 -7.99 20.23
CA PRO A 234 -13.66 -8.47 20.08
C PRO A 234 -12.63 -7.34 20.15
N GLN A 235 -11.42 -7.62 20.63
CA GLN A 235 -10.38 -6.59 20.77
C GLN A 235 -9.98 -5.99 19.42
N GLU A 236 -9.80 -6.85 18.40
CA GLU A 236 -9.48 -6.44 17.02
C GLU A 236 -10.44 -5.37 16.51
N PHE A 237 -11.72 -5.53 16.86
CA PHE A 237 -12.74 -4.59 16.47
C PHE A 237 -12.72 -3.27 17.25
N LYS A 238 -12.53 -3.33 18.57
CA LYS A 238 -12.35 -2.12 19.39
C LYS A 238 -11.17 -1.30 18.88
N ASP A 239 -10.11 -1.98 18.47
CA ASP A 239 -8.93 -1.35 17.90
C ASP A 239 -9.23 -0.72 16.53
N LEU A 240 -10.11 -1.34 15.72
CA LEU A 240 -10.55 -0.82 14.42
C LEU A 240 -11.48 0.41 14.53
N LEU A 241 -12.37 0.51 15.53
CA LEU A 241 -13.27 1.65 15.67
C LEU A 241 -12.91 2.68 16.74
N SER A 242 -11.82 2.46 17.48
CA SER A 242 -11.30 3.48 18.39
C SER A 242 -10.50 4.55 17.65
N GLY A 243 -10.42 5.74 18.25
CA GLY A 243 -9.66 6.86 17.74
C GLY A 243 -10.34 7.59 16.58
N ASN A 244 -9.52 8.22 15.74
CA ASN A 244 -10.00 9.06 14.65
C ASN A 244 -10.26 8.21 13.38
N VAL A 245 -11.51 7.74 13.25
CA VAL A 245 -11.98 6.87 12.15
C VAL A 245 -12.54 7.64 10.94
N ASP A 246 -12.24 8.94 10.83
CA ASP A 246 -12.60 9.72 9.65
C ASP A 246 -11.84 9.19 8.42
N ASP A 247 -12.58 8.80 7.38
CA ASP A 247 -12.11 8.20 6.13
C ASP A 247 -12.08 9.19 4.96
N SER A 248 -12.27 10.50 5.21
CA SER A 248 -12.20 11.56 4.22
C SER A 248 -11.03 12.49 4.52
N PHE A 249 -9.82 12.12 4.08
CA PHE A 249 -8.63 12.93 4.32
C PHE A 249 -7.61 12.89 3.18
N ARG A 250 -6.78 13.94 3.14
CA ARG A 250 -5.71 14.10 2.16
C ARG A 250 -4.61 15.00 2.69
N MET A 251 -3.36 14.62 2.49
CA MET A 251 -2.21 15.39 2.95
C MET A 251 -0.99 15.14 2.08
N GLY A 252 -0.42 16.21 1.54
CA GLY A 252 0.92 16.17 0.96
C GLY A 252 1.98 16.37 2.04
N ILE A 253 3.05 15.58 2.01
CA ILE A 253 4.20 15.69 2.90
C ILE A 253 5.42 16.00 2.04
N SER A 254 6.16 17.05 2.40
CA SER A 254 7.44 17.37 1.78
C SER A 254 8.60 17.19 2.75
N LEU A 255 9.65 16.51 2.28
CA LEU A 255 10.90 16.30 2.99
C LEU A 255 11.90 17.38 2.61
N GLY A 256 12.26 18.23 3.58
CA GLY A 256 13.34 19.21 3.49
C GLY A 256 14.72 18.60 3.75
N LYS A 257 15.73 19.44 4.01
CA LYS A 257 17.06 18.96 4.48
C LYS A 257 17.09 18.73 5.99
N LYS A 258 16.37 19.57 6.74
CA LYS A 258 16.27 19.58 8.20
C LYS A 258 14.85 19.84 8.70
N ALA A 259 13.86 19.67 7.82
CA ALA A 259 12.48 19.90 8.17
C ALA A 259 11.56 18.99 7.38
N ILE A 260 10.43 18.62 7.97
CA ILE A 260 9.32 17.94 7.32
C ILE A 260 8.17 18.94 7.28
N LYS A 261 7.58 19.16 6.10
CA LYS A 261 6.42 20.04 5.94
C LYS A 261 5.18 19.22 5.66
N LEU A 262 4.27 19.20 6.63
CA LEU A 262 2.94 18.60 6.51
C LEU A 262 1.99 19.58 5.79
N PHE A 263 0.93 19.05 5.17
CA PHE A 263 -0.06 19.82 4.41
C PHE A 263 0.52 20.66 3.26
N THR A 264 1.47 20.09 2.53
CA THR A 264 1.97 20.68 1.28
C THR A 264 1.01 20.35 0.13
N SER A 265 0.90 21.23 -0.87
CA SER A 265 0.16 20.91 -2.10
C SER A 265 0.76 19.67 -2.78
N PHE A 266 -0.05 18.91 -3.52
CA PHE A 266 0.40 17.64 -4.06
C PHE A 266 1.55 17.80 -5.06
N GLU A 267 1.52 18.81 -5.92
CA GLU A 267 2.57 19.10 -6.90
C GLU A 267 3.93 19.39 -6.23
N ASN A 268 3.89 19.93 -5.00
CA ASN A 268 5.07 20.29 -4.22
C ASN A 268 5.42 19.25 -3.14
N SER A 269 4.67 18.16 -3.04
CA SER A 269 4.88 17.11 -2.07
C SER A 269 5.85 16.05 -2.59
N ASP A 270 6.52 15.36 -1.67
CA ASP A 270 7.35 14.20 -1.98
C ASP A 270 6.55 12.89 -1.73
N VAL A 271 5.64 12.92 -0.74
CA VAL A 271 4.69 11.85 -0.40
C VAL A 271 3.26 12.39 -0.40
N ILE A 272 2.34 11.63 -0.98
CA ILE A 272 0.90 11.85 -0.86
C ILE A 272 0.36 10.82 0.14
N LEU A 273 -0.26 11.27 1.23
CA LEU A 273 -0.92 10.44 2.24
C LEU A 273 -2.41 10.78 2.28
N CYS A 274 -3.26 9.82 1.92
CA CYS A 274 -4.69 10.07 1.77
C CYS A 274 -5.52 8.81 1.99
N SER A 275 -6.82 8.98 2.22
CA SER A 275 -7.76 7.86 2.10
C SER A 275 -8.14 7.61 0.65
N PRO A 276 -8.58 6.38 0.30
CA PRO A 276 -9.11 6.11 -1.03
C PRO A 276 -10.24 7.08 -1.42
N LEU A 277 -11.18 7.35 -0.51
CA LEU A 277 -12.24 8.34 -0.73
C LEU A 277 -11.68 9.76 -0.93
N GLY A 278 -10.76 10.20 -0.07
CA GLY A 278 -10.21 11.55 -0.11
C GLY A 278 -9.44 11.85 -1.41
N LEU A 279 -8.78 10.85 -1.99
CA LEU A 279 -8.12 10.96 -3.28
C LEU A 279 -9.10 10.83 -4.45
N ARG A 280 -10.10 9.93 -4.34
CA ARG A 280 -11.14 9.76 -5.36
C ARG A 280 -11.91 11.05 -5.63
N MET A 281 -12.16 11.85 -4.60
CA MET A 281 -12.81 13.16 -4.69
C MET A 281 -12.00 14.20 -5.48
N ILE A 282 -10.69 14.00 -5.68
CA ILE A 282 -9.81 14.92 -6.43
C ILE A 282 -9.65 14.44 -7.86
N ILE A 283 -9.47 13.12 -8.02
CA ILE A 283 -9.30 12.50 -9.35
C ILE A 283 -10.57 12.67 -10.19
N GLY A 284 -11.76 12.59 -9.56
CA GLY A 284 -13.04 12.75 -10.25
C GLY A 284 -13.45 11.52 -11.08
N ASP A 285 -14.68 11.53 -11.58
CA ASP A 285 -15.24 10.47 -12.44
C ASP A 285 -14.73 10.58 -13.88
N GLU A 286 -14.82 9.46 -14.63
CA GLU A 286 -14.73 9.34 -16.12
C GLU A 286 -14.96 10.66 -16.88
N GLU A 287 -16.10 11.22 -16.53
CA GLU A 287 -16.88 12.16 -17.32
C GLU A 287 -16.67 13.62 -16.88
N GLU A 288 -15.84 13.86 -15.86
CA GLU A 288 -15.60 15.21 -15.33
C GLU A 288 -14.47 15.93 -16.10
N GLU A 289 -14.73 17.15 -16.56
CA GLU A 289 -13.77 17.95 -17.35
C GLU A 289 -12.54 18.43 -16.57
N LYS A 290 -12.59 18.42 -15.23
CA LYS A 290 -11.52 18.92 -14.36
C LYS A 290 -10.95 17.79 -13.50
N ARG A 291 -10.12 16.94 -14.11
CA ARG A 291 -9.39 15.88 -13.41
C ARG A 291 -7.99 16.36 -13.07
N GLU A 292 -7.69 16.48 -11.79
CA GLU A 292 -6.31 16.71 -11.33
C GLU A 292 -5.65 15.36 -11.09
N THR A 293 -5.00 14.81 -12.11
CA THR A 293 -4.29 13.51 -12.03
C THR A 293 -2.78 13.63 -12.28
N ASP A 294 -2.32 14.79 -12.76
CA ASP A 294 -0.94 15.01 -13.19
C ASP A 294 0.08 14.70 -12.08
N PHE A 295 -0.26 14.98 -10.81
CA PHE A 295 0.59 14.70 -9.66
C PHE A 295 0.84 13.20 -9.41
N LEU A 296 0.08 12.30 -10.06
CA LEU A 296 0.23 10.84 -9.97
C LEU A 296 1.14 10.23 -11.06
N SER A 297 1.62 11.04 -12.01
CA SER A 297 2.40 10.57 -13.17
C SER A 297 3.75 9.94 -12.79
N SER A 298 4.35 10.37 -11.68
CA SER A 298 5.71 9.99 -11.26
C SER A 298 5.78 9.06 -10.06
N ILE A 299 4.67 8.44 -9.64
CA ILE A 299 4.67 7.58 -8.45
C ILE A 299 5.55 6.34 -8.72
N GLU A 300 6.57 6.15 -7.88
CA GLU A 300 7.56 5.06 -7.91
C GLU A 300 7.28 4.00 -6.83
N LEU A 301 6.52 4.35 -5.78
CA LEU A 301 6.14 3.50 -4.65
C LEU A 301 4.68 3.75 -4.24
N VAL A 302 3.88 2.69 -4.14
CA VAL A 302 2.52 2.73 -3.59
C VAL A 302 2.45 1.84 -2.36
N VAL A 303 1.91 2.37 -1.27
CA VAL A 303 1.68 1.62 -0.03
C VAL A 303 0.20 1.62 0.31
N LEU A 304 -0.38 0.43 0.44
CA LEU A 304 -1.75 0.21 0.88
C LEU A 304 -1.72 -0.28 2.34
N GLU A 305 -2.13 0.59 3.25
CA GLU A 305 -2.27 0.26 4.67
C GLU A 305 -3.63 -0.39 4.93
N ARG A 306 -3.67 -1.49 5.70
CA ARG A 306 -4.89 -2.25 6.04
C ARG A 306 -5.86 -2.40 4.87
N THR A 307 -5.37 -3.06 3.83
CA THR A 307 -6.05 -3.23 2.54
C THR A 307 -7.39 -3.97 2.68
N ASN A 308 -7.53 -4.86 3.67
CA ASN A 308 -8.82 -5.47 4.03
C ASN A 308 -9.88 -4.44 4.48
N VAL A 309 -9.47 -3.39 5.21
CA VAL A 309 -10.39 -2.33 5.64
C VAL A 309 -10.81 -1.49 4.45
N MET A 310 -9.88 -1.14 3.55
CA MET A 310 -10.22 -0.44 2.30
C MET A 310 -11.17 -1.25 1.41
N TYR A 311 -10.97 -2.57 1.37
CA TYR A 311 -11.86 -3.49 0.69
C TYR A 311 -13.28 -3.46 1.27
N MET A 312 -13.41 -3.42 2.60
CA MET A 312 -14.70 -3.28 3.28
C MET A 312 -15.36 -1.91 3.08
N GLN A 313 -14.58 -0.84 2.91
CA GLN A 313 -15.10 0.51 2.65
C GLN A 313 -15.66 0.65 1.23
N ASN A 314 -14.78 0.69 0.24
CA ASN A 314 -15.14 0.70 -1.18
C ASN A 314 -13.90 0.37 -2.03
N TRP A 315 -13.82 -0.88 -2.50
CA TRP A 315 -12.70 -1.35 -3.33
C TRP A 315 -12.57 -0.59 -4.67
N GLU A 316 -13.68 -0.10 -5.23
CA GLU A 316 -13.71 0.60 -6.51
C GLU A 316 -12.91 1.92 -6.47
N HIS A 317 -12.90 2.62 -5.33
CA HIS A 317 -12.08 3.81 -5.15
C HIS A 317 -10.60 3.50 -5.36
N LEU A 318 -10.11 2.39 -4.78
CA LEU A 318 -8.73 1.96 -4.94
C LEU A 318 -8.43 1.62 -6.41
N LEU A 319 -9.27 0.83 -7.06
CA LEU A 319 -9.08 0.46 -8.47
C LEU A 319 -9.02 1.69 -9.38
N THR A 320 -9.90 2.67 -9.15
CA THR A 320 -9.90 3.93 -9.91
C THR A 320 -8.58 4.69 -9.72
N ILE A 321 -8.09 4.79 -8.48
CA ILE A 321 -6.82 5.46 -8.17
C ILE A 321 -5.67 4.77 -8.89
N LEU A 322 -5.59 3.44 -8.82
CA LEU A 322 -4.51 2.66 -9.43
C LEU A 322 -4.52 2.78 -10.96
N ALA A 323 -5.70 2.88 -11.59
CA ALA A 323 -5.83 3.14 -13.01
C ALA A 323 -5.33 4.54 -13.42
N ALA A 324 -5.48 5.54 -12.55
CA ALA A 324 -5.01 6.90 -12.77
C ALA A 324 -3.49 7.09 -12.54
N LEU A 325 -2.80 6.11 -11.95
CA LEU A 325 -1.36 6.20 -11.68
C LEU A 325 -0.52 6.12 -12.95
N ASN A 326 0.60 6.87 -12.96
CA ASN A 326 1.60 6.86 -14.02
C ASN A 326 1.08 7.17 -15.44
N GLN A 327 -0.06 7.85 -15.52
CA GLN A 327 -0.56 8.41 -16.77
C GLN A 327 0.29 9.60 -17.22
N ILE A 328 0.27 9.88 -18.53
CA ILE A 328 0.95 11.05 -19.08
C ILE A 328 0.18 12.30 -18.62
N PRO A 329 0.82 13.23 -17.88
CA PRO A 329 0.16 14.42 -17.36
C PRO A 329 -0.08 15.43 -18.49
N GLN A 330 -1.05 16.32 -18.29
CA GLN A 330 -1.28 17.44 -19.19
C GLN A 330 -0.26 18.56 -18.98
N GLU A 331 0.07 18.84 -17.72
CA GLU A 331 1.07 19.84 -17.34
C GLU A 331 2.31 19.19 -16.70
N VAL A 332 3.48 19.51 -17.27
CA VAL A 332 4.78 19.07 -16.73
C VAL A 332 5.49 20.25 -16.08
N GLN A 333 5.77 20.14 -14.78
CA GLN A 333 6.50 21.17 -14.02
C GLN A 333 8.02 20.97 -14.03
N THR A 334 8.47 19.80 -14.48
CA THR A 334 9.88 19.38 -14.43
C THR A 334 10.60 19.63 -15.76
N ASP A 335 11.91 19.84 -15.71
CA ASP A 335 12.76 19.92 -16.90
C ASP A 335 12.75 18.59 -17.66
N ILE A 336 12.17 18.56 -18.86
CA ILE A 336 12.02 17.35 -19.69
C ILE A 336 13.38 16.72 -20.02
N SER A 337 14.46 17.51 -20.11
CA SER A 337 15.81 16.98 -20.36
C SER A 337 16.33 16.11 -19.22
N ARG A 338 15.80 16.31 -18.01
CA ARG A 338 16.13 15.56 -16.77
C ARG A 338 15.22 14.35 -16.55
N VAL A 339 14.14 14.21 -17.33
CA VAL A 339 13.17 13.12 -17.15
C VAL A 339 13.76 11.81 -17.68
N ARG A 340 13.57 10.74 -16.91
CA ARG A 340 14.03 9.40 -17.28
C ARG A 340 13.32 8.86 -18.52
N HIS A 341 14.06 8.14 -19.36
CA HIS A 341 13.54 7.60 -20.61
C HIS A 341 12.33 6.69 -20.45
N TRP A 342 12.35 5.76 -19.50
CA TRP A 342 11.22 4.89 -19.24
C TRP A 342 9.96 5.64 -18.77
N VAL A 343 10.10 6.80 -18.13
CA VAL A 343 8.96 7.67 -17.77
C VAL A 343 8.37 8.28 -19.04
N LEU A 344 9.22 8.80 -19.93
CA LEU A 344 8.80 9.38 -21.21
C LEU A 344 8.13 8.35 -22.14
N LYS A 345 8.55 7.08 -22.05
CA LYS A 345 7.96 5.95 -22.79
C LYS A 345 6.68 5.38 -22.14
N GLY A 346 6.24 5.93 -21.01
CA GLY A 346 5.05 5.44 -20.31
C GLY A 346 5.23 4.09 -19.61
N HIS A 347 6.46 3.69 -19.31
CA HIS A 347 6.77 2.45 -18.58
C HIS A 347 6.71 2.63 -17.06
N GLY A 348 6.16 3.74 -16.55
CA GLY A 348 6.03 3.99 -15.11
C GLY A 348 5.50 2.80 -14.29
N PRO A 349 4.41 2.13 -14.71
CA PRO A 349 3.88 0.96 -14.00
C PRO A 349 4.88 -0.20 -13.85
N ASN A 350 5.84 -0.33 -14.76
CA ASN A 350 6.86 -1.38 -14.74
C ASN A 350 7.96 -1.11 -13.69
N TYR A 351 8.16 0.16 -13.31
CA TYR A 351 9.13 0.61 -12.32
C TYR A 351 8.45 1.10 -11.03
N ARG A 352 7.14 0.89 -10.87
CA ARG A 352 6.43 1.17 -9.64
C ARG A 352 6.48 -0.06 -8.75
N GLN A 353 6.70 0.13 -7.45
CA GLN A 353 6.57 -0.94 -6.45
C GLN A 353 5.24 -0.78 -5.72
N LEU A 354 4.43 -1.83 -5.68
CA LEU A 354 3.21 -1.90 -4.88
C LEU A 354 3.47 -2.70 -3.59
N ILE A 355 3.18 -2.12 -2.44
CA ILE A 355 3.25 -2.77 -1.13
C ILE A 355 1.86 -2.73 -0.51
N ALA A 356 1.27 -3.88 -0.24
CA ALA A 356 -0.03 -3.99 0.41
C ALA A 356 0.08 -4.78 1.71
N PHE A 357 -0.41 -4.16 2.78
CA PHE A 357 -0.55 -4.77 4.08
C PHE A 357 -2.02 -5.05 4.34
N SER A 358 -2.32 -6.24 4.83
CA SER A 358 -3.69 -6.66 5.12
C SER A 358 -3.69 -7.58 6.34
N GLU A 359 -4.77 -7.60 7.10
CA GLU A 359 -4.90 -8.57 8.20
C GLU A 359 -5.33 -9.95 7.69
N ILE A 360 -6.03 -9.99 6.56
CA ILE A 360 -6.55 -11.19 5.92
C ILE A 360 -6.15 -11.26 4.44
N ASN A 361 -6.09 -12.48 3.91
CA ASN A 361 -5.99 -12.68 2.46
C ASN A 361 -7.39 -12.76 1.86
N PHE A 362 -7.56 -12.19 0.67
CA PHE A 362 -8.80 -12.23 -0.10
C PHE A 362 -8.51 -12.22 -1.60
N ALA A 363 -9.49 -12.62 -2.41
CA ALA A 363 -9.29 -12.89 -3.84
C ALA A 363 -8.96 -11.62 -4.63
N GLU A 364 -9.60 -10.51 -4.31
CA GLU A 364 -9.46 -9.22 -4.97
C GLU A 364 -8.04 -8.65 -4.78
N LEU A 365 -7.45 -8.84 -3.60
CA LEU A 365 -6.03 -8.53 -3.37
C LEU A 365 -5.11 -9.38 -4.23
N HIS A 366 -5.41 -10.67 -4.40
CA HIS A 366 -4.60 -11.53 -5.25
C HIS A 366 -4.76 -11.20 -6.74
N SER A 367 -5.96 -10.82 -7.18
CA SER A 367 -6.21 -10.33 -8.53
C SER A 367 -5.41 -9.06 -8.81
N LEU A 368 -5.40 -8.12 -7.85
CA LEU A 368 -4.64 -6.89 -7.96
C LEU A 368 -3.15 -7.17 -8.22
N PHE A 369 -2.52 -8.03 -7.42
CA PHE A 369 -1.11 -8.37 -7.60
C PHE A 369 -0.84 -9.20 -8.87
N ALA A 370 -1.82 -9.94 -9.37
CA ALA A 370 -1.69 -10.66 -10.64
C ALA A 370 -1.65 -9.70 -11.85
N GLU A 371 -2.29 -8.53 -11.75
CA GLU A 371 -2.34 -7.50 -12.80
C GLU A 371 -1.17 -6.51 -12.77
N GLU A 372 -0.45 -6.43 -11.65
CA GLU A 372 0.69 -5.52 -11.52
C GLU A 372 1.87 -5.91 -12.44
N LYS A 373 2.57 -4.88 -12.92
CA LYS A 373 3.52 -4.99 -14.05
C LYS A 373 4.98 -4.84 -13.62
N ASN A 374 5.26 -4.86 -12.32
CA ASN A 374 6.59 -4.62 -11.80
C ASN A 374 7.59 -5.63 -12.36
N ILE A 375 8.66 -5.11 -12.96
CA ILE A 375 9.66 -5.90 -13.69
C ILE A 375 10.48 -6.80 -12.76
N THR A 376 10.63 -6.44 -11.48
CA THR A 376 11.41 -7.22 -10.52
C THR A 376 10.68 -8.50 -10.10
N GLY A 377 9.34 -8.46 -10.09
CA GLY A 377 8.47 -9.53 -9.62
C GLY A 377 7.78 -9.20 -8.30
N GLN A 378 7.29 -10.24 -7.62
CA GLN A 378 6.45 -10.11 -6.43
C GLN A 378 6.86 -11.06 -5.31
N ALA A 379 6.59 -10.65 -4.07
CA ALA A 379 6.73 -11.41 -2.85
C ALA A 379 5.39 -11.44 -2.11
N LYS A 380 4.96 -12.62 -1.70
CA LYS A 380 3.77 -12.84 -0.87
C LYS A 380 4.21 -13.46 0.45
N LEU A 381 3.94 -12.78 1.55
CA LEU A 381 4.18 -13.28 2.89
C LEU A 381 2.83 -13.59 3.54
N THR A 382 2.59 -14.87 3.82
CA THR A 382 1.31 -15.37 4.35
C THR A 382 1.53 -16.00 5.70
N GLN A 383 0.86 -15.50 6.74
CA GLN A 383 0.82 -16.19 8.03
C GLN A 383 0.15 -17.55 7.89
N ASN A 384 0.78 -18.57 8.47
CA ASN A 384 0.19 -19.90 8.54
C ASN A 384 -1.03 -19.80 9.47
N PRO A 385 -2.18 -20.37 9.09
CA PRO A 385 -3.38 -20.31 9.91
C PRO A 385 -3.10 -20.90 11.29
N SER A 386 -3.29 -20.10 12.33
CA SER A 386 -3.10 -20.48 13.74
C SER A 386 -4.30 -21.21 14.33
N VAL A 387 -5.46 -21.14 13.67
CA VAL A 387 -6.71 -21.77 14.11
C VAL A 387 -7.07 -22.89 13.14
N MET A 388 -7.05 -24.11 13.65
CA MET A 388 -7.54 -25.28 12.97
C MET A 388 -9.06 -25.41 13.23
N LEU A 389 -9.81 -26.00 12.29
CA LEU A 389 -11.25 -26.25 12.44
C LEU A 389 -11.59 -27.05 13.72
N GLU A 390 -10.62 -27.78 14.26
CA GLU A 390 -10.72 -28.53 15.52
C GLU A 390 -10.91 -27.65 16.77
N ASN A 391 -10.65 -26.34 16.70
CA ASN A 391 -10.84 -25.40 17.80
C ASN A 391 -12.27 -24.85 17.91
N ILE A 392 -13.19 -25.27 17.04
CA ILE A 392 -14.61 -24.89 17.12
C ILE A 392 -15.26 -25.70 18.26
N GLU A 393 -15.42 -25.08 19.43
CA GLU A 393 -15.98 -25.72 20.64
C GLU A 393 -17.40 -26.25 20.47
N VAL A 394 -18.19 -25.65 19.56
CA VAL A 394 -19.56 -26.05 19.26
C VAL A 394 -19.61 -26.66 17.85
N PRO A 395 -19.92 -27.94 17.68
CA PRO A 395 -20.05 -28.53 16.36
C PRO A 395 -21.24 -27.90 15.63
N ILE A 396 -20.95 -27.00 14.68
CA ILE A 396 -21.94 -26.37 13.82
C ILE A 396 -22.04 -27.20 12.54
N LEU A 397 -23.27 -27.56 12.15
CA LEU A 397 -23.52 -28.15 10.83
C LEU A 397 -23.27 -27.09 9.76
N GLN A 398 -22.26 -27.28 8.93
CA GLN A 398 -21.93 -26.40 7.81
C GLN A 398 -22.50 -26.99 6.52
N GLU A 399 -23.41 -26.28 5.88
CA GLU A 399 -23.91 -26.60 4.53
C GLU A 399 -23.29 -25.62 3.53
N LEU A 400 -22.48 -26.15 2.61
CA LEU A 400 -21.84 -25.36 1.55
C LEU A 400 -22.64 -25.50 0.26
N HIS A 401 -23.19 -24.38 -0.22
CA HIS A 401 -23.93 -24.34 -1.48
C HIS A 401 -23.02 -23.90 -2.61
N ARG A 402 -22.81 -24.80 -3.59
CA ARG A 402 -22.18 -24.43 -4.86
C ARG A 402 -23.25 -23.93 -5.83
N PHE A 403 -22.93 -22.87 -6.56
CA PHE A 403 -23.68 -22.40 -7.71
C PHE A 403 -22.73 -22.25 -8.89
N ASP A 404 -23.25 -22.43 -10.10
CA ASP A 404 -22.45 -22.32 -11.32
C ASP A 404 -22.30 -20.85 -11.72
N CYS A 405 -21.07 -20.48 -12.09
CA CYS A 405 -20.69 -19.14 -12.50
C CYS A 405 -19.56 -19.27 -13.52
N GLU A 406 -19.91 -19.25 -14.80
CA GLU A 406 -18.93 -19.36 -15.89
C GLU A 406 -18.15 -18.06 -16.07
N ASP A 407 -18.84 -16.92 -15.92
CA ASP A 407 -18.27 -15.58 -15.99
C ASP A 407 -18.19 -14.96 -14.59
N PRO A 408 -16.98 -14.70 -14.04
CA PRO A 408 -16.80 -14.05 -12.74
C PRO A 408 -17.52 -12.70 -12.61
N SER A 409 -17.70 -11.95 -13.70
CA SER A 409 -18.39 -10.65 -13.67
C SER A 409 -19.87 -10.78 -13.28
N GLN A 410 -20.49 -11.95 -13.56
CA GLN A 410 -21.89 -12.24 -13.24
C GLN A 410 -22.07 -12.83 -11.84
N GLN A 411 -20.99 -13.02 -11.08
CA GLN A 411 -21.03 -13.73 -9.81
C GLN A 411 -22.00 -13.11 -8.79
N SER A 412 -22.06 -11.78 -8.67
CA SER A 412 -22.98 -11.10 -7.74
C SER A 412 -24.45 -11.37 -8.12
N ASP A 413 -24.78 -11.28 -9.41
CA ASP A 413 -26.14 -11.48 -9.91
C ASP A 413 -26.60 -12.94 -9.77
N LEU A 414 -25.73 -13.88 -10.13
CA LEU A 414 -26.02 -15.31 -10.02
C LEU A 414 -26.12 -15.75 -8.55
N ARG A 415 -25.24 -15.23 -7.68
CA ARG A 415 -25.30 -15.48 -6.23
C ARG A 415 -26.60 -14.94 -5.63
N PHE A 416 -26.99 -13.72 -5.99
CA PHE A 416 -28.26 -13.13 -5.55
C PHE A 416 -29.46 -13.96 -6.03
N ALA A 417 -29.50 -14.32 -7.31
CA ALA A 417 -30.57 -15.16 -7.87
C ALA A 417 -30.62 -16.55 -7.19
N TYR A 418 -29.46 -17.15 -6.92
CA TYR A 418 -29.37 -18.43 -6.22
C TYR A 418 -29.87 -18.31 -4.78
N PHE A 419 -29.47 -17.25 -4.05
CA PHE A 419 -29.95 -16.99 -2.70
C PHE A 419 -31.47 -16.90 -2.66
N VAL A 420 -32.06 -16.06 -3.52
CA VAL A 420 -33.52 -15.87 -3.59
C VAL A 420 -34.26 -17.18 -3.92
N ARG A 421 -33.74 -17.97 -4.87
CA ARG A 421 -34.43 -19.19 -5.33
C ARG A 421 -34.26 -20.38 -4.39
N ASN A 422 -33.07 -20.57 -3.82
CA ASN A 422 -32.69 -21.83 -3.18
C ASN A 422 -32.48 -21.71 -1.67
N VAL A 423 -32.09 -20.54 -1.17
CA VAL A 423 -31.71 -20.33 0.24
C VAL A 423 -32.84 -19.64 1.00
N LEU A 424 -33.32 -18.50 0.49
CA LEU A 424 -34.35 -17.68 1.13
C LEU A 424 -35.62 -18.48 1.51
N PRO A 425 -36.18 -19.36 0.66
CA PRO A 425 -37.39 -20.12 1.01
C PRO A 425 -37.19 -21.13 2.15
N LYS A 426 -35.93 -21.51 2.42
CA LYS A 426 -35.58 -22.47 3.49
C LYS A 426 -35.35 -21.78 4.84
N LEU A 427 -35.22 -20.45 4.86
CA LEU A 427 -34.89 -19.71 6.09
C LEU A 427 -36.09 -19.71 7.04
N LYS A 428 -35.82 -20.10 8.29
CA LYS A 428 -36.84 -20.21 9.36
C LYS A 428 -36.84 -18.97 10.24
N GLN A 429 -37.88 -18.82 11.05
CA GLN A 429 -37.91 -17.80 12.11
C GLN A 429 -36.69 -17.94 13.04
N GLY A 430 -36.05 -16.81 13.37
CA GLY A 430 -34.82 -16.78 14.13
C GLY A 430 -33.55 -16.98 13.28
N THR A 431 -33.65 -16.87 11.95
CA THR A 431 -32.49 -16.94 11.06
C THR A 431 -31.83 -15.57 10.92
N MET A 432 -30.51 -15.55 11.07
CA MET A 432 -29.68 -14.38 10.78
C MET A 432 -28.98 -14.56 9.44
N VAL A 433 -29.04 -13.52 8.61
CA VAL A 433 -28.38 -13.50 7.30
C VAL A 433 -27.26 -12.49 7.36
N PHE A 434 -26.04 -13.01 7.40
CA PHE A 434 -24.82 -12.25 7.34
C PHE A 434 -24.45 -11.94 5.89
N ILE A 435 -24.15 -10.67 5.61
CA ILE A 435 -23.87 -10.20 4.25
C ILE A 435 -22.53 -9.45 4.22
N PRO A 436 -21.50 -10.00 3.55
CA PRO A 436 -20.18 -9.39 3.44
C PRO A 436 -20.17 -8.02 2.75
N SER A 437 -20.93 -7.89 1.66
CA SER A 437 -20.95 -6.69 0.82
C SER A 437 -22.14 -5.79 1.14
N TYR A 438 -21.89 -4.51 1.35
CA TYR A 438 -22.96 -3.52 1.54
C TYR A 438 -23.88 -3.42 0.31
N PHE A 439 -23.33 -3.57 -0.90
CA PHE A 439 -24.11 -3.57 -2.14
C PHE A 439 -25.08 -4.77 -2.19
N ASP A 440 -24.60 -5.98 -1.86
CA ASP A 440 -25.46 -7.16 -1.76
C ASP A 440 -26.51 -6.99 -0.64
N TYR A 441 -26.14 -6.34 0.47
CA TYR A 441 -27.08 -6.02 1.55
C TYR A 441 -28.22 -5.13 1.05
N ILE A 442 -27.92 -4.06 0.30
CA ILE A 442 -28.95 -3.19 -0.29
C ILE A 442 -29.87 -3.99 -1.21
N ARG A 443 -29.31 -4.86 -2.08
CA ARG A 443 -30.09 -5.69 -3.00
C ARG A 443 -31.04 -6.62 -2.26
N ILE A 444 -30.54 -7.36 -1.27
CA ILE A 444 -31.33 -8.30 -0.47
C ILE A 444 -32.40 -7.56 0.35
N ARG A 445 -32.04 -6.44 1.01
CA ARG A 445 -32.97 -5.61 1.77
C ARG A 445 -34.13 -5.12 0.90
N ASN A 446 -33.82 -4.60 -0.29
CA ASN A 446 -34.84 -4.09 -1.21
C ASN A 446 -35.74 -5.21 -1.71
N TYR A 447 -35.19 -6.38 -2.02
CA TYR A 447 -35.95 -7.56 -2.41
C TYR A 447 -36.92 -8.00 -1.30
N LEU A 448 -36.43 -8.23 -0.08
CA LEU A 448 -37.27 -8.66 1.05
C LEU A 448 -38.36 -7.63 1.39
N LYS A 449 -38.07 -6.34 1.22
CA LYS A 449 -39.05 -5.28 1.43
C LYS A 449 -40.18 -5.33 0.38
N ASN A 450 -39.84 -5.61 -0.88
CA ASN A 450 -40.82 -5.72 -1.96
C ASN A 450 -41.66 -6.99 -1.87
N ASP A 451 -41.08 -8.08 -1.36
CA ASP A 451 -41.74 -9.38 -1.16
C ASP A 451 -42.50 -9.46 0.18
N GLU A 452 -42.57 -8.35 0.92
CA GLU A 452 -43.21 -8.23 2.24
C GLU A 452 -42.73 -9.25 3.30
N GLU A 453 -41.47 -9.71 3.18
CA GLU A 453 -40.87 -10.64 4.13
C GLU A 453 -40.68 -10.00 5.52
N SER A 454 -40.84 -10.80 6.57
CA SER A 454 -40.70 -10.31 7.96
C SER A 454 -39.23 -10.27 8.38
N PHE A 455 -38.57 -9.12 8.22
CA PHE A 455 -37.18 -8.96 8.63
C PHE A 455 -36.91 -7.70 9.47
N SER A 456 -35.84 -7.75 10.26
CA SER A 456 -35.16 -6.60 10.84
C SER A 456 -33.79 -6.42 10.18
N GLN A 457 -33.20 -5.24 10.33
CA GLN A 457 -31.92 -4.92 9.71
C GLN A 457 -30.99 -4.24 10.72
N ILE A 458 -29.73 -4.63 10.69
CA ILE A 458 -28.66 -4.00 11.45
C ILE A 458 -27.48 -3.78 10.50
N HIS A 459 -26.99 -2.56 10.45
CA HIS A 459 -25.90 -2.13 9.58
C HIS A 459 -25.16 -0.95 10.24
N GLU A 460 -23.95 -0.68 9.79
CA GLU A 460 -23.03 0.30 10.34
C GLU A 460 -23.61 1.73 10.44
N TYR A 461 -24.46 2.13 9.49
CA TYR A 461 -25.12 3.45 9.52
C TYR A 461 -26.38 3.53 10.41
N ALA A 462 -26.77 2.45 11.09
CA ALA A 462 -27.96 2.45 11.93
C ALA A 462 -27.66 3.11 13.28
N SER A 463 -28.54 4.02 13.75
CA SER A 463 -28.39 4.58 15.10
C SER A 463 -28.59 3.52 16.18
N ASP A 464 -27.94 3.70 17.34
CA ASP A 464 -28.04 2.80 18.50
C ASP A 464 -29.49 2.45 18.89
N GLY A 465 -30.39 3.44 18.82
CA GLY A 465 -31.81 3.23 19.10
C GLY A 465 -32.46 2.27 18.10
N LYS A 466 -32.11 2.38 16.82
CA LYS A 466 -32.61 1.50 15.75
C LYS A 466 -32.02 0.09 15.86
N ILE A 467 -30.74 -0.01 16.22
CA ILE A 467 -30.06 -1.29 16.48
C ILE A 467 -30.76 -2.02 17.63
N ARG A 468 -30.93 -1.36 18.79
CA ARG A 468 -31.59 -1.95 19.97
C ARG A 468 -33.01 -2.41 19.68
N LYS A 469 -33.79 -1.58 18.95
CA LYS A 469 -35.16 -1.94 18.55
C LYS A 469 -35.17 -3.17 17.64
N SER A 470 -34.26 -3.23 16.67
CA SER A 470 -34.18 -4.33 15.70
C SER A 470 -33.77 -5.64 16.36
N ARG A 471 -32.81 -5.60 17.30
CA ARG A 471 -32.44 -6.75 18.14
C ARG A 471 -33.61 -7.24 18.97
N LYS A 472 -34.28 -6.34 19.68
CA LYS A 472 -35.43 -6.70 20.53
C LYS A 472 -36.54 -7.38 19.72
N ALA A 473 -36.87 -6.85 18.53
CA ALA A 473 -37.89 -7.40 17.65
C ALA A 473 -37.49 -8.78 17.08
N PHE A 474 -36.20 -9.01 16.83
CA PHE A 474 -35.73 -10.32 16.40
C PHE A 474 -35.72 -11.34 17.55
N ALA A 475 -35.19 -10.96 18.71
CA ALA A 475 -35.12 -11.80 19.92
C ALA A 475 -36.51 -12.16 20.47
N SER A 476 -37.50 -11.27 20.34
CA SER A 476 -38.89 -11.57 20.69
C SER A 476 -39.64 -12.43 19.67
N GLY A 477 -39.03 -12.70 18.51
CA GLY A 477 -39.66 -13.40 17.40
C GLY A 477 -40.64 -12.55 16.59
N GLU A 478 -40.77 -11.25 16.84
CA GLU A 478 -41.60 -10.33 16.04
C GLU A 478 -41.13 -10.29 14.57
N LYS A 479 -39.82 -10.42 14.34
CA LYS A 479 -39.22 -10.51 13.00
C LYS A 479 -38.66 -11.90 12.73
N LYS A 480 -38.99 -12.47 11.57
CA LYS A 480 -38.56 -13.81 11.14
C LYS A 480 -37.06 -13.84 10.87
N LEU A 481 -36.53 -12.82 10.17
CA LEU A 481 -35.14 -12.73 9.76
C LEU A 481 -34.43 -11.52 10.36
N LEU A 482 -33.12 -11.62 10.57
CA LEU A 482 -32.25 -10.49 10.87
C LEU A 482 -31.18 -10.37 9.77
N LEU A 483 -31.22 -9.28 9.00
CA LEU A 483 -30.14 -8.94 8.08
C LEU A 483 -29.04 -8.19 8.83
N ILE A 484 -27.80 -8.61 8.63
CA ILE A 484 -26.64 -7.99 9.27
C ILE A 484 -25.48 -7.87 8.28
N THR A 485 -24.84 -6.70 8.23
CA THR A 485 -23.64 -6.47 7.40
C THR A 485 -22.39 -6.96 8.12
N GLU A 486 -21.40 -7.43 7.38
CA GLU A 486 -20.10 -7.82 7.94
C GLU A 486 -19.46 -6.70 8.73
N SER A 487 -19.45 -5.48 8.17
CA SER A 487 -18.96 -4.28 8.85
C SER A 487 -19.60 -4.05 10.21
N PHE A 488 -20.86 -4.45 10.43
CA PHE A 488 -21.51 -4.36 11.75
C PHE A 488 -21.27 -5.59 12.64
N VAL A 489 -21.13 -6.79 12.09
CA VAL A 489 -20.84 -7.99 12.91
C VAL A 489 -19.41 -7.98 13.40
N THR A 490 -18.49 -7.42 12.64
CA THR A 490 -17.20 -7.05 13.20
C THR A 490 -17.40 -6.17 14.42
N ASP A 491 -18.46 -5.34 14.47
CA ASP A 491 -18.78 -4.46 15.61
C ASP A 491 -19.28 -5.12 16.89
N VAL A 492 -19.71 -6.37 16.84
CA VAL A 492 -20.45 -7.00 17.94
C VAL A 492 -20.08 -8.46 18.02
N ASN A 493 -19.66 -8.94 19.20
CA ASN A 493 -19.46 -10.38 19.41
C ASN A 493 -20.68 -11.16 18.92
N SER A 494 -20.46 -12.30 18.26
CA SER A 494 -21.52 -13.19 17.76
C SER A 494 -22.51 -13.63 18.84
N THR A 495 -22.09 -13.61 20.12
CA THR A 495 -22.92 -13.87 21.30
C THR A 495 -23.86 -12.71 21.68
N ASP A 496 -23.56 -11.47 21.30
CA ASP A 496 -24.36 -10.26 21.55
C ASP A 496 -25.31 -9.91 20.39
N ILE A 497 -25.37 -10.74 19.34
CA ILE A 497 -26.38 -10.57 18.29
C ILE A 497 -27.75 -11.11 18.75
N LEU A 498 -27.75 -12.03 19.72
CA LEU A 498 -28.94 -12.69 20.27
C LEU A 498 -29.27 -12.29 21.73
N LEU A 499 -28.38 -11.55 22.40
CA LEU A 499 -28.58 -10.94 23.73
C LEU A 499 -28.69 -9.42 23.60
#